data_AF-A0A420P5S0-F1
#
_entry.id   AF-A0A420P5S0-F1
#
_cell.length_a   1.000
_cell.length_b   1.000
_cell.length_c   1.000
_cell.angle_alpha   90.00
_cell.angle_beta   90.00
_cell.angle_gamma   90.00
#
_symmetry.space_group_name_H-M   'P 1'
#
loop_
_entity.id
_entity.type
_entity.pdbx_description
1 polymer ?
#
loop_
_entity_poly.entity_id
_entity_poly.type
_entity_poly.pdbx_seq_one_letter_code
_entity_poly.pdbx_strand_id
1 'polypeptide(L)'
;MSQLSLPSTQLAVILKQIGQPLESIQLPVLEPGEDEVLVRVHAAGLIPIDWEFRDHGILGIGERLPAVLGFEGVGTIQACQQINEIK
;
A
#
# COMPACT_ATOMS: atom_id res chain seq x y z
N MET A 1 19.20 -7.09 19.40
CA MET A 1 18.36 -7.35 18.21
C MET A 1 18.94 -6.54 17.07
N SER A 2 19.27 -7.16 15.94
CA SER A 2 19.78 -6.43 14.76
C SER A 2 18.68 -5.52 14.24
N GLN A 3 18.90 -4.22 14.28
CA GLN A 3 18.02 -3.25 13.64
C GLN A 3 18.05 -3.55 12.13
N LEU A 4 16.92 -4.01 11.58
CA LEU A 4 16.78 -4.24 10.14
C LEU A 4 16.87 -2.87 9.45
N SER A 5 17.87 -2.68 8.59
CA SER A 5 17.95 -1.49 7.75
C SER A 5 16.83 -1.53 6.73
N LEU A 6 15.92 -0.55 6.77
CA LEU A 6 14.85 -0.42 5.78
C LEU A 6 15.45 -0.07 4.41
N PRO A 7 14.91 -0.65 3.31
CA PRO A 7 15.29 -0.21 1.98
C PRO A 7 14.76 1.21 1.73
N SER A 8 15.46 2.00 0.91
CA SER A 8 15.03 3.36 0.56
C SER A 8 13.84 3.39 -0.41
N THR A 9 13.59 2.29 -1.13
CA THR A 9 12.51 2.16 -2.11
C THR A 9 11.84 0.79 -2.04
N GLN A 10 10.62 0.72 -2.54
CA GLN A 10 9.78 -0.47 -2.64
C GLN A 10 9.09 -0.52 -4.01
N LEU A 11 8.77 -1.73 -4.46
CA LEU A 11 7.95 -1.94 -5.63
C LEU A 11 6.47 -1.81 -5.25
N ALA A 12 5.70 -1.07 -6.05
CA ALA A 12 4.26 -0.96 -5.91
C ALA A 12 3.58 -1.15 -7.26
N VAL A 13 2.35 -1.67 -7.22
CA VAL A 13 1.47 -1.77 -8.38
C VAL A 13 0.44 -0.65 -8.30
N ILE A 14 0.39 0.22 -9.30
CA ILE A 14 -0.45 1.42 -9.30
C ILE A 14 -1.46 1.44 -10.45
N LEU A 15 -2.56 2.11 -10.20
CA LEU A 15 -3.50 2.59 -11.21
C LEU A 15 -3.15 4.04 -11.54
N LYS A 16 -2.75 4.31 -12.79
CA LYS A 16 -2.53 5.70 -13.25
C LYS A 16 -3.79 6.37 -13.75
N GLN A 17 -4.68 5.60 -14.38
CA GLN A 17 -5.91 6.09 -14.97
C GLN A 17 -6.98 4.99 -14.90
N ILE A 18 -8.22 5.38 -14.61
CA ILE A 18 -9.36 4.46 -14.58
C ILE A 18 -9.51 3.74 -15.93
N GLY A 19 -9.82 2.44 -15.88
CA GLY A 19 -10.01 1.58 -17.05
C GLY A 19 -8.72 1.18 -17.75
N GLN A 20 -7.54 1.50 -17.20
CA GLN A 20 -6.24 1.13 -17.77
C GLN A 20 -5.57 -0.01 -16.99
N PRO A 21 -4.67 -0.77 -17.64
CA PRO A 21 -3.85 -1.76 -16.95
C PRO A 21 -3.05 -1.14 -15.79
N LEU A 22 -2.82 -1.94 -14.76
CA LEU A 22 -1.97 -1.56 -13.64
C LEU A 22 -0.49 -1.56 -14.06
N GLU A 23 0.29 -0.68 -13.44
CA GLU A 23 1.72 -0.53 -13.72
C GLU A 23 2.55 -0.76 -12.46
N SER A 24 3.70 -1.42 -12.61
CA SER A 24 4.68 -1.56 -11.52
C SER A 24 5.63 -0.37 -11.51
N ILE A 25 5.78 0.29 -10.36
CA ILE A 25 6.71 1.41 -10.17
C ILE A 25 7.49 1.27 -8.86
N GLN A 26 8.64 1.94 -8.78
CA GLN A 26 9.38 2.09 -7.52
C GLN A 26 8.85 3.33 -6.77
N LEU A 27 8.53 3.17 -5.50
CA LEU A 27 8.14 4.22 -4.57
C LEU A 27 9.13 4.31 -3.40
N PRO A 28 9.26 5.45 -2.72
CA PRO A 28 9.99 5.51 -1.47
C PRO A 28 9.31 4.62 -0.41
N VAL A 29 10.11 4.03 0.48
CA VAL A 29 9.60 3.52 1.75
C VAL A 29 9.42 4.72 2.67
N LEU A 30 8.19 4.92 3.15
CA LEU A 30 7.86 6.03 4.03
C LEU A 30 8.14 5.65 5.49
N GLU A 31 8.60 6.61 6.26
CA GLU A 31 8.67 6.49 7.71
C GLU A 31 7.25 6.60 8.28
N PRO A 32 6.81 5.67 9.17
CA PRO A 32 5.49 5.76 9.77
C PRO A 32 5.40 6.98 10.71
N GLY A 33 4.25 7.64 10.74
CA GLY A 33 3.93 8.69 11.72
C GLY A 33 3.57 8.17 13.11
N GLU A 34 3.01 9.07 13.93
CA GLU A 34 2.37 8.69 15.20
C GLU A 34 1.14 7.82 14.93
N ASP A 35 0.95 6.75 15.71
CA ASP A 35 -0.13 5.77 15.56
C ASP A 35 -0.18 5.04 14.19
N GLU A 36 0.92 5.06 13.43
CA GLU A 36 1.08 4.31 12.18
C GLU A 36 2.13 3.20 12.32
N VAL A 37 1.96 2.13 11.53
CA VAL A 37 2.93 1.04 11.41
C VAL A 37 3.41 0.90 9.96
N LEU A 38 4.71 0.66 9.78
CA LEU A 38 5.26 0.24 8.50
C LEU A 38 5.22 -1.28 8.41
N VAL A 39 4.46 -1.81 7.46
CA VAL A 39 4.31 -3.25 7.24
C VAL A 39 5.09 -3.68 6.00
N ARG A 40 5.98 -4.65 6.14
CA ARG A 40 6.52 -5.41 5.00
C ARG A 40 5.47 -6.43 4.58
N VAL A 41 4.76 -6.12 3.50
CA VAL A 41 3.78 -7.03 2.89
C VAL A 41 4.51 -8.23 2.29
N HIS A 42 4.09 -9.44 2.66
CA HIS A 42 4.60 -10.71 2.09
C HIS A 42 3.67 -11.24 1.01
N ALA A 43 2.36 -11.06 1.18
CA ALA A 43 1.35 -11.42 0.21
C ALA A 43 0.17 -10.45 0.26
N ALA A 44 -0.44 -10.20 -0.90
CA ALA A 44 -1.68 -9.45 -1.04
C ALA A 44 -2.66 -10.28 -1.89
N GLY A 45 -3.92 -10.28 -1.47
CA GLY A 45 -5.01 -10.91 -2.20
C GLY A 45 -5.64 -9.94 -3.20
N LEU A 46 -6.18 -10.47 -4.30
CA LEU A 46 -7.10 -9.73 -5.16
C LEU A 46 -8.52 -10.17 -4.84
N ILE A 47 -9.39 -9.19 -4.62
CA ILE A 47 -10.81 -9.36 -4.35
C ILE A 47 -11.64 -8.63 -5.40
N PRO A 48 -12.94 -8.93 -5.55
CA PRO A 48 -13.76 -8.33 -6.59
C PRO A 48 -13.76 -6.79 -6.61
N ILE A 49 -13.64 -6.14 -5.46
CA ILE A 49 -13.66 -4.67 -5.42
C ILE A 49 -12.43 -4.05 -6.10
N ASP A 50 -11.30 -4.76 -6.20
CA ASP A 50 -10.09 -4.23 -6.81
C ASP A 50 -10.26 -3.92 -8.30
N TRP A 51 -10.97 -4.79 -9.05
CA TRP A 51 -11.26 -4.52 -10.46
C TRP A 51 -12.35 -3.45 -10.62
N GLU A 52 -13.27 -3.30 -9.65
CA GLU A 52 -14.26 -2.22 -9.69
C GLU A 52 -13.59 -0.85 -9.49
N PHE A 53 -12.60 -0.76 -8.60
CA PHE A 53 -11.76 0.43 -8.47
C PHE A 53 -10.98 0.69 -9.75
N ARG A 54 -10.36 -0.34 -10.32
CA ARG A 54 -9.56 -0.24 -11.55
C ARG A 54 -10.38 0.23 -12.74
N ASP A 55 -11.49 -0.43 -13.01
CA ASP A 55 -12.21 -0.30 -14.29
C ASP A 55 -13.30 0.77 -14.25
N HIS A 56 -13.95 0.96 -13.09
CA HIS A 56 -15.11 1.84 -12.95
C HIS A 56 -14.87 3.03 -12.01
N GLY A 57 -13.74 3.07 -11.31
CA GLY A 57 -13.39 4.21 -10.45
C GLY A 57 -14.35 4.43 -9.29
N ILE A 58 -14.93 3.34 -8.76
CA ILE A 58 -15.91 3.41 -7.66
C ILE A 58 -15.32 4.08 -6.41
N LEU A 59 -16.20 4.59 -5.54
CA LEU A 59 -15.84 5.21 -4.27
C LEU A 59 -14.82 6.37 -4.40
N GLY A 60 -14.81 7.06 -5.55
CA GLY A 60 -14.03 8.28 -5.76
C GLY A 60 -12.52 8.07 -5.94
N ILE A 61 -12.05 6.85 -6.22
CA ILE A 61 -10.61 6.57 -6.37
C ILE A 61 -9.96 7.41 -7.49
N GLY A 62 -10.75 7.87 -8.47
CA GLY A 62 -10.29 8.77 -9.54
C GLY A 62 -9.65 10.06 -9.03
N GLU A 63 -10.09 10.58 -7.89
CA GLU A 63 -9.54 11.81 -7.27
C GLU A 63 -8.18 11.58 -6.59
N ARG A 64 -7.79 10.31 -6.42
CA ARG A 64 -6.57 9.89 -5.71
C ARG A 64 -5.51 9.31 -6.65
N LEU A 65 -5.73 9.38 -7.96
CA LEU A 65 -4.78 8.86 -8.94
C LEU A 65 -3.50 9.72 -9.00
N PRO A 66 -2.31 9.11 -9.19
CA PRO A 66 -2.07 7.67 -9.27
C PRO A 66 -2.20 6.99 -7.89
N ALA A 67 -2.86 5.84 -7.84
CA ALA A 67 -3.18 5.15 -6.59
C ALA A 67 -2.58 3.74 -6.53
N VAL A 68 -2.03 3.36 -5.37
CA VAL A 68 -1.77 1.95 -5.03
C VAL A 68 -3.10 1.33 -4.59
N LEU A 69 -3.48 0.21 -5.22
CA LEU A 69 -4.69 -0.54 -4.86
C LEU A 69 -4.35 -1.71 -3.92
N GLY A 70 -5.37 -2.41 -3.46
CA GLY A 70 -5.24 -3.58 -2.58
C GLY A 70 -5.74 -3.28 -1.17
N PHE A 71 -6.73 -4.07 -0.74
CA PHE A 71 -7.36 -3.96 0.58
C PHE A 71 -7.08 -5.17 1.48
N GLU A 72 -6.44 -6.21 0.94
CA GLU A 72 -6.21 -7.47 1.64
C GLU A 72 -4.73 -7.86 1.52
N GLY A 73 -4.07 -8.02 2.67
CA GLY A 73 -2.69 -8.47 2.70
C GLY A 73 -2.23 -8.93 4.08
N VAL A 74 -1.08 -9.60 4.10
CA VAL A 74 -0.41 -10.06 5.31
C VAL A 74 1.06 -9.71 5.25
N GLY A 75 1.62 -9.33 6.39
CA GLY A 75 2.96 -8.80 6.48
C GLY A 75 3.55 -8.89 7.88
N THR A 76 4.79 -8.41 8.00
CA THR A 76 5.44 -8.22 9.29
C THR A 76 5.61 -6.73 9.55
N ILE A 77 5.32 -6.28 10.78
CA ILE A 77 5.64 -4.90 11.19
C ILE A 77 7.17 -4.74 11.18
N GLN A 78 7.65 -3.79 10.40
CA GLN A 78 9.07 -3.44 10.32
C GLN A 78 9.43 -2.26 11.21
N ALA A 79 8.52 -1.30 11.37
CA ALA A 79 8.73 -0.10 12.18
C ALA A 79 7.41 0.49 12.67
N CYS A 80 7.48 1.23 13.77
CA CYS A 80 6.46 2.13 14.31
C CYS A 80 7.18 3.21 15.13
N GLN A 81 6.62 4.41 15.25
CA GLN A 81 7.15 5.41 16.19
C GLN A 81 6.61 5.15 17.60
N GLN A 82 5.32 5.39 17.78
CA GLN A 82 4.57 5.14 19.00
C GLN A 82 3.17 4.67 18.60
N ILE A 83 2.70 3.58 19.23
CA ILE A 83 1.35 3.05 19.06
C ILE A 83 0.66 3.15 20.42
N ASN A 84 -0.33 4.03 20.53
CA ASN A 84 -1.02 4.26 21.80
C ASN A 84 -2.07 3.17 22.10
N GLU A 85 -2.74 2.66 21.07
CA GLU A 85 -3.74 1.60 21.18
C GLU A 85 -3.86 0.86 19.83
N ILE A 86 -3.95 -0.48 19.86
CA ILE A 86 -4.25 -1.28 18.67
C ILE A 86 -5.75 -1.60 18.74
N LYS A 87 -6.53 -1.06 17.82
CA LYS A 87 -7.97 -1.37 17.67
C LYS A 87 -8.18 -2.64 16.86
#